data_AF-A0A4S4A0F7-F1
#
_entry.id   AF-A0A4S4A0F7-F1
#
_cell.length_a   1.000
_cell.length_b   1.000
_cell.length_c   1.000
_cell.angle_alpha   90.00
_cell.angle_beta   90.00
_cell.angle_gamma   90.00
#
_symmetry.space_group_name_H-M   'P 1'
#
loop_
_entity.id
_entity.type
_entity.pdbx_description
1 polymer ?
#
loop_
_entity_poly.entity_id
_entity_poly.type
_entity_poly.pdbx_seq_one_letter_code
_entity_poly.pdbx_strand_id
1 'polypeptide(L)'
;MKNYTLFFLIVLLTSCNFSNSYKNDADETNENKVDTTKIEANNPENSKSKYPVIRIGYYDTYKSLKSFKLDSIEEKDFNKIKSTQTFSENRIQQDSKKFYIQTANQKMSFEKVADSITYAAKLGREELSGHEYLGYNSKLNLYALRDESVTIDLLGFAEMILIDGTTNYQYIIESLGDWSVSLPVASENNKFMVYYQNPEVGSGPLSIAVLKINDKQNPKFFLKEYASCFIENGLSIEEIRWKGDSTLFIKAYRSSLDEDSGYEVKTYAYFSAKIN
;
A
#
# COMPACT_ATOMS: atom_id res chain seq x y z
N MET A 1 -4.64 52.42 10.93
CA MET A 1 -4.64 51.90 9.55
C MET A 1 -3.53 50.86 9.46
N LYS A 2 -3.87 49.61 9.17
CA LYS A 2 -2.95 48.47 9.22
C LYS A 2 -2.28 48.29 7.86
N ASN A 3 -0.95 48.29 7.86
CA ASN A 3 -0.11 48.06 6.70
C ASN A 3 -0.12 46.56 6.33
N TYR A 4 -0.42 46.25 5.08
CA TYR A 4 -0.18 44.93 4.50
C TYR A 4 1.12 44.96 3.73
N THR A 5 2.11 44.20 4.21
CA THR A 5 3.37 43.97 3.50
C THR A 5 3.17 42.77 2.58
N LEU A 6 3.13 43.03 1.27
CA LEU A 6 3.02 42.06 0.20
C LEU A 6 4.42 41.45 -0.05
N PHE A 7 4.61 40.17 0.28
CA PHE A 7 5.81 39.42 -0.11
C PHE A 7 5.65 38.93 -1.54
N PHE A 8 6.40 39.55 -2.46
CA PHE A 8 6.61 39.02 -3.81
C PHE A 8 7.66 37.90 -3.73
N LEU A 9 7.26 36.67 -4.04
CA LEU A 9 8.19 35.56 -4.29
C LEU A 9 8.42 35.46 -5.80
N ILE A 10 9.59 35.86 -6.25
CA ILE A 10 10.05 35.69 -7.64
C ILE A 10 10.63 34.28 -7.74
N VAL A 11 9.97 33.38 -8.48
CA VAL A 11 10.53 32.09 -8.88
C VAL A 11 11.23 32.30 -10.21
N LEU A 12 12.57 32.26 -10.20
CA LEU A 12 13.39 32.19 -11.39
C LEU A 12 13.37 30.75 -11.91
N LEU A 13 12.69 30.52 -13.04
CA LEU A 13 12.80 29.31 -13.83
C LEU A 13 14.13 29.31 -14.58
N THR A 14 15.11 28.55 -14.11
CA THR A 14 16.26 28.18 -14.94
C THR A 14 15.88 26.97 -15.79
N SER A 15 15.57 27.24 -17.06
CA SER A 15 15.44 26.24 -18.11
C SER A 15 16.82 25.65 -18.44
N CYS A 16 17.06 24.38 -18.10
CA CYS A 16 18.14 23.62 -18.73
C CYS A 16 17.63 23.06 -20.05
N ASN A 17 18.01 23.72 -21.15
CA ASN A 17 17.97 23.18 -22.50
C ASN A 17 18.87 21.94 -22.59
N PHE A 18 18.28 20.74 -22.64
CA PHE A 18 19.00 19.54 -23.08
C PHE A 18 18.69 19.34 -24.57
N SER A 19 19.61 19.78 -25.42
CA SER A 19 19.54 19.61 -26.86
C SER A 19 19.78 18.14 -27.23
N ASN A 20 18.78 17.49 -27.82
CA ASN A 20 18.95 16.27 -28.59
C ASN A 20 19.70 16.57 -29.88
N SER A 21 20.86 15.93 -30.10
CA SER A 21 21.42 15.78 -31.44
C SER A 21 21.54 14.29 -31.77
N TYR A 22 20.62 13.80 -32.59
CA TYR A 22 20.83 12.57 -33.35
C TYR A 22 21.73 12.91 -34.54
N LYS A 23 22.86 12.21 -34.65
CA LYS A 23 23.58 12.02 -35.91
C LYS A 23 23.73 10.52 -36.14
N ASN A 24 23.09 10.05 -37.21
CA ASN A 24 23.44 8.80 -37.88
C ASN A 24 24.64 9.09 -38.77
N ASP A 25 25.67 8.27 -38.71
CA ASP A 25 26.52 7.95 -39.86
C ASP A 25 27.06 6.51 -39.65
N ALA A 26 27.02 5.75 -40.74
CA ALA A 26 27.34 4.33 -40.84
C ALA A 26 28.80 4.09 -41.25
N ASP A 27 29.23 2.82 -41.08
CA ASP A 27 30.44 2.13 -41.56
C ASP A 27 31.78 2.54 -40.90
N GLU A 28 32.72 1.65 -40.55
CA GLU A 28 32.92 0.20 -40.82
C GLU A 28 33.95 -0.37 -39.80
N THR A 29 33.79 -1.65 -39.44
CA THR A 29 34.82 -2.64 -39.00
C THR A 29 35.86 -2.32 -37.89
N ASN A 30 35.78 -3.03 -36.75
CA ASN A 30 36.72 -4.14 -36.42
C ASN A 30 36.50 -4.74 -35.01
N GLU A 31 36.48 -6.08 -35.00
CA GLU A 31 36.98 -7.03 -33.99
C GLU A 31 36.59 -6.91 -32.49
N ASN A 32 35.73 -7.87 -32.10
CA ASN A 32 35.83 -8.71 -30.89
C ASN A 32 36.40 -8.10 -29.60
N LYS A 33 35.49 -7.64 -28.73
CA LYS A 33 35.50 -8.00 -27.30
C LYS A 33 34.10 -7.85 -26.72
N VAL A 34 33.41 -8.98 -26.56
CA VAL A 34 32.18 -9.05 -25.77
C VAL A 34 32.60 -8.88 -24.30
N ASP A 35 32.54 -7.65 -23.82
CA ASP A 35 32.56 -7.38 -22.39
C ASP A 35 31.17 -7.71 -21.86
N THR A 36 30.96 -8.98 -21.54
CA THR A 36 29.85 -9.42 -20.70
C THR A 36 30.10 -8.90 -19.29
N THR A 37 29.80 -7.62 -19.07
CA THR A 37 29.58 -7.09 -17.73
C THR A 37 28.34 -7.78 -17.21
N LYS A 38 28.54 -8.86 -16.45
CA LYS A 38 27.50 -9.46 -15.62
C LYS A 38 27.02 -8.34 -14.69
N ILE A 39 25.87 -7.77 -15.00
CA ILE A 39 25.09 -7.08 -13.99
C ILE A 39 24.64 -8.20 -13.06
N GLU A 40 25.38 -8.38 -11.97
CA GLU A 40 24.92 -9.16 -10.83
C GLU A 40 23.57 -8.56 -10.43
N ALA A 41 22.51 -9.34 -10.62
CA ALA A 41 21.22 -9.04 -10.03
C ALA A 41 21.49 -8.88 -8.53
N ASN A 42 21.31 -7.66 -8.02
CA ASN A 42 21.32 -7.38 -6.59
C ASN A 42 20.23 -8.26 -5.96
N ASN A 43 20.66 -9.43 -5.49
CA ASN A 43 19.84 -10.34 -4.72
C ASN A 43 19.55 -9.62 -3.40
N PRO A 44 18.30 -9.25 -3.07
CA PRO A 44 17.98 -8.64 -1.79
C PRO A 44 17.92 -9.74 -0.71
N GLU A 45 18.97 -10.55 -0.61
CA GLU A 45 19.22 -11.40 0.54
C GLU A 45 20.24 -10.71 1.43
N ASN A 46 19.76 -9.97 2.44
CA ASN A 46 20.22 -10.06 3.83
C ASN A 46 19.71 -8.89 4.69
N SER A 47 18.43 -8.96 5.04
CA SER A 47 17.99 -8.58 6.39
C SER A 47 17.22 -9.77 6.92
N LYS A 48 17.89 -10.64 7.70
CA LYS A 48 17.18 -11.70 8.43
C LYS A 48 16.23 -11.01 9.39
N SER A 49 14.93 -10.98 9.07
CA SER A 49 13.93 -10.50 10.02
C SER A 49 14.13 -11.22 11.35
N LYS A 50 14.14 -10.45 12.44
CA LYS A 50 14.27 -10.96 13.80
C LYS A 50 13.10 -11.90 14.19
N TYR A 51 12.04 -11.90 13.39
CA TYR A 51 10.77 -12.57 13.66
C TYR A 51 10.42 -13.52 12.52
N PRO A 52 9.63 -14.58 12.78
CA PRO A 52 9.19 -15.45 11.70
C PRO A 52 8.24 -14.68 10.76
N VAL A 53 8.63 -14.59 9.50
CA VAL A 53 7.91 -13.85 8.45
C VAL A 53 7.24 -14.82 7.48
N ILE A 54 6.02 -14.47 7.08
CA ILE A 54 5.27 -15.10 6.01
C ILE A 54 4.86 -13.99 5.05
N ARG A 55 5.35 -14.07 3.81
CA ARG A 55 4.96 -13.14 2.74
C ARG A 55 3.76 -13.73 1.99
N ILE A 56 2.75 -12.91 1.77
CA ILE A 56 1.51 -13.27 1.07
C ILE A 56 1.16 -12.17 0.10
N GLY A 57 0.40 -12.53 -0.93
CA GLY A 57 -0.18 -11.57 -1.83
C GLY A 57 0.63 -11.32 -3.09
N TYR A 58 1.38 -12.31 -3.54
CA TYR A 58 2.13 -12.22 -4.79
C TYR A 58 1.20 -12.03 -5.99
N TYR A 59 1.53 -11.08 -6.86
CA TYR A 59 0.75 -10.76 -8.06
C TYR A 59 0.48 -12.01 -8.93
N ASP A 60 1.53 -12.80 -9.21
CA ASP A 60 1.41 -14.01 -10.04
C ASP A 60 0.46 -15.05 -9.43
N THR A 61 0.47 -15.19 -8.10
CA THR A 61 -0.48 -16.03 -7.38
C THR A 61 -1.90 -15.55 -7.65
N TYR A 62 -2.20 -14.27 -7.41
CA TYR A 62 -3.55 -13.74 -7.63
C TYR A 62 -4.00 -13.74 -9.08
N LYS A 63 -3.09 -13.55 -10.03
CA LYS A 63 -3.40 -13.63 -11.46
C LYS A 63 -3.86 -15.03 -11.86
N SER A 64 -3.36 -16.08 -11.17
CA SER A 64 -3.77 -17.47 -11.40
C SER A 64 -5.04 -17.88 -10.65
N LEU A 65 -5.46 -17.10 -9.64
CA LEU A 65 -6.63 -17.40 -8.81
C LEU A 65 -7.93 -17.00 -9.51
N LYS A 66 -9.04 -17.52 -8.97
CA LYS A 66 -10.39 -17.18 -9.45
C LYS A 66 -10.63 -15.68 -9.29
N SER A 67 -10.99 -15.04 -10.40
CA SER A 67 -11.40 -13.64 -10.37
C SER A 67 -12.88 -13.48 -10.03
N PHE A 68 -13.24 -12.38 -9.35
CA PHE A 68 -14.63 -11.97 -9.13
C PHE A 68 -14.95 -10.71 -9.93
N LYS A 69 -16.25 -10.47 -10.14
CA LYS A 69 -16.77 -9.34 -10.92
C LYS A 69 -17.39 -8.29 -10.00
N LEU A 70 -17.33 -7.04 -10.47
CA LEU A 70 -18.02 -5.92 -9.84
C LEU A 70 -19.35 -5.68 -10.57
N ASP A 71 -20.45 -5.76 -9.84
CA ASP A 71 -21.78 -5.40 -10.31
C ASP A 71 -22.11 -4.00 -9.83
N SER A 72 -22.51 -3.10 -10.73
CA SER A 72 -22.90 -1.74 -10.35
C SER A 72 -24.15 -1.75 -9.46
N ILE A 73 -24.14 -0.90 -8.43
CA ILE A 73 -25.26 -0.69 -7.52
C ILE A 73 -25.52 0.80 -7.35
N GLU A 74 -26.64 1.15 -6.74
CA GLU A 74 -26.92 2.53 -6.36
C GLU A 74 -26.27 2.89 -5.01
N GLU A 75 -25.98 4.18 -4.82
CA GLU A 75 -25.48 4.72 -3.56
C GLU A 75 -26.38 4.34 -2.36
N LYS A 76 -27.71 4.39 -2.55
CA LYS A 76 -28.67 4.06 -1.50
C LYS A 76 -28.51 2.63 -0.99
N ASP A 77 -28.03 1.71 -1.83
CA ASP A 77 -27.82 0.31 -1.45
C ASP A 77 -26.49 0.12 -0.72
N PHE A 78 -25.45 0.86 -1.12
CA PHE A 78 -24.19 0.93 -0.37
C PHE A 78 -24.41 1.50 1.04
N ASN A 79 -25.19 2.59 1.15
CA ASN A 79 -25.44 3.28 2.41
C ASN A 79 -26.28 2.46 3.42
N LYS A 80 -26.96 1.40 2.98
CA LYS A 80 -27.63 0.45 3.90
C LYS A 80 -26.66 -0.46 4.65
N ILE A 81 -25.43 -0.63 4.14
CA ILE A 81 -24.43 -1.51 4.72
C ILE A 81 -23.62 -0.72 5.74
N LYS A 82 -23.50 -1.26 6.95
CA LYS A 82 -22.73 -0.62 8.02
C LYS A 82 -21.24 -0.70 7.71
N SER A 83 -20.53 0.41 7.88
CA SER A 83 -19.07 0.38 7.88
C SER A 83 -18.58 -0.39 9.10
N THR A 84 -17.54 -1.20 8.92
CA THR A 84 -16.94 -1.98 10.01
C THR A 84 -15.44 -1.72 10.03
N GLN A 85 -14.96 -1.03 11.06
CA GLN A 85 -13.54 -0.84 11.27
C GLN A 85 -12.93 -2.11 11.87
N THR A 86 -12.17 -2.83 11.05
CA THR A 86 -11.60 -4.15 11.42
C THR A 86 -10.46 -4.04 12.43
N PHE A 87 -9.62 -3.01 12.29
CA PHE A 87 -8.53 -2.68 13.20
C PHE A 87 -8.84 -1.31 13.83
N SER A 88 -9.29 -1.32 15.07
CA SER A 88 -9.81 -0.12 15.74
C SER A 88 -9.27 0.05 17.16
N GLU A 89 -8.79 -1.03 17.78
CA GLU A 89 -8.27 -0.96 19.14
C GLU A 89 -6.83 -0.45 19.15
N ASN A 90 -6.51 0.43 20.10
CA ASN A 90 -5.14 0.80 20.39
C ASN A 90 -4.59 -0.09 21.52
N ARG A 91 -3.68 -1.01 21.17
CA ARG A 91 -3.07 -1.96 22.13
C ARG A 91 -1.55 -1.86 22.21
N ILE A 92 -1.01 -0.67 21.96
CA ILE A 92 0.44 -0.42 22.00
C ILE A 92 0.83 0.47 23.18
N GLN A 93 2.05 0.28 23.65
CA GLN A 93 2.76 1.29 24.45
C GLN A 93 3.60 2.13 23.50
N GLN A 94 3.80 3.42 23.76
CA GLN A 94 4.58 4.28 22.88
C GLN A 94 5.26 5.43 23.60
N ASP A 95 6.38 5.88 23.03
CA ASP A 95 7.08 7.11 23.35
C ASP A 95 7.17 8.01 22.11
N SER A 96 8.01 9.05 22.11
CA SER A 96 8.13 9.98 20.98
C SER A 96 8.78 9.36 19.73
N LYS A 97 9.58 8.30 19.87
CA LYS A 97 10.35 7.70 18.76
C LYS A 97 9.90 6.30 18.42
N LYS A 98 9.29 5.59 19.36
CA LYS A 98 8.99 4.16 19.24
C LYS A 98 7.59 3.82 19.72
N PHE A 99 7.09 2.72 19.19
CA PHE A 99 5.99 2.00 19.82
C PHE A 99 6.35 0.54 20.04
N TYR A 100 5.59 -0.10 20.92
CA TYR A 100 5.84 -1.45 21.37
C TYR A 100 4.56 -2.28 21.28
N ILE A 101 4.67 -3.44 20.62
CA ILE A 101 3.62 -4.46 20.54
C ILE A 101 3.96 -5.57 21.52
N GLN A 102 3.04 -5.87 22.43
CA GLN A 102 3.16 -7.03 23.32
C GLN A 102 2.43 -8.22 22.69
N THR A 103 3.17 -9.24 22.29
CA THR A 103 2.63 -10.56 21.93
C THR A 103 2.68 -11.49 23.16
N ALA A 104 2.08 -12.68 23.06
CA ALA A 104 2.17 -13.69 24.13
C ALA A 104 3.62 -14.13 24.39
N ASN A 105 4.46 -14.12 23.35
CA ASN A 105 5.82 -14.65 23.41
C ASN A 105 6.88 -13.58 23.69
N GLN A 106 6.62 -12.31 23.33
CA GLN A 106 7.63 -11.25 23.41
C GLN A 106 7.05 -9.83 23.28
N LYS A 107 7.82 -8.86 23.76
CA LYS A 107 7.64 -7.43 23.47
C LYS A 107 8.48 -7.03 22.25
N MET A 108 7.81 -6.57 21.21
CA MET A 108 8.43 -6.10 19.96
C MET A 108 8.51 -4.57 19.99
N SER A 109 9.58 -4.00 19.46
CA SER A 109 9.80 -2.55 19.37
C SER A 109 9.89 -2.14 17.91
N PHE A 110 9.24 -1.04 17.57
CA PHE A 110 9.21 -0.45 16.24
C PHE A 110 9.55 1.03 16.31
N GLU A 111 10.34 1.51 15.36
CA GLU A 111 10.61 2.94 15.20
C GLU A 111 9.45 3.58 14.45
N LYS A 112 8.97 4.73 14.94
CA LYS A 112 7.93 5.50 14.25
C LYS A 112 8.53 6.18 13.03
N VAL A 113 7.72 6.35 11.98
CA VAL A 113 8.06 7.24 10.86
C VAL A 113 8.38 8.63 11.45
N ALA A 114 9.50 9.22 11.03
CA ALA A 114 9.91 10.51 11.58
C ALA A 114 8.93 11.62 11.14
N ASP A 115 8.59 12.51 12.07
CA ASP A 115 7.57 13.54 11.88
C ASP A 115 7.88 14.58 10.77
N SER A 116 9.05 14.55 10.13
CA SER A 116 9.41 15.54 9.10
C SER A 116 10.63 15.18 8.24
N ILE A 117 10.51 15.41 6.93
CA ILE A 117 11.61 15.44 5.95
C ILE A 117 12.72 16.43 6.32
N THR A 118 12.37 17.53 6.97
CA THR A 118 13.33 18.51 7.49
C THR A 118 14.22 17.93 8.59
N TYR A 119 13.72 16.94 9.35
CA TYR A 119 14.50 16.23 10.35
C TYR A 119 15.46 15.19 9.73
N ALA A 120 15.03 14.51 8.65
CA ALA A 120 15.87 13.60 7.85
C ALA A 120 17.08 14.33 7.25
N ALA A 121 16.82 15.45 6.57
CA ALA A 121 17.83 16.28 5.94
C ALA A 121 18.83 16.86 6.96
N LYS A 122 18.35 17.25 8.15
CA LYS A 122 19.21 17.74 9.24
C LYS A 122 20.13 16.66 9.83
N LEU A 123 19.76 15.39 9.71
CA LEU A 123 20.55 14.24 10.15
C LEU A 123 21.44 13.66 9.04
N GLY A 124 21.45 14.24 7.83
CA GLY A 124 22.19 13.71 6.69
C GLY A 124 21.70 12.33 6.24
N ARG A 125 20.41 12.02 6.46
CA ARG A 125 19.80 10.76 6.03
C ARG A 125 19.18 10.94 4.65
N GLU A 126 19.51 10.02 3.74
CA GLU A 126 18.98 9.98 2.37
C GLU A 126 17.58 9.31 2.31
N GLU A 127 17.17 8.65 3.39
CA GLU A 127 15.91 7.92 3.50
C GLU A 127 15.26 8.11 4.88
N LEU A 128 13.93 8.21 4.88
CA LEU A 128 13.07 8.17 6.06
C LEU A 128 12.36 6.83 6.10
N SER A 129 12.77 5.95 7.01
CA SER A 129 12.07 4.70 7.24
C SER A 129 11.49 4.63 8.66
N GLY A 130 10.37 3.93 8.79
CA GLY A 130 9.72 3.73 10.08
C GLY A 130 8.38 3.02 9.92
N HIS A 131 7.68 2.87 11.04
CA HIS A 131 6.43 2.13 11.08
C HIS A 131 5.29 3.02 11.56
N GLU A 132 4.12 2.87 10.96
CA GLU A 132 2.86 3.42 11.42
C GLU A 132 2.01 2.29 12.03
N TYR A 133 1.49 2.48 13.23
CA TYR A 133 0.55 1.53 13.83
C TYR A 133 -0.89 1.86 13.41
N LEU A 134 -1.56 0.92 12.77
CA LEU A 134 -2.89 1.10 12.17
C LEU A 134 -4.04 0.56 13.03
N GLY A 135 -3.73 -0.18 14.10
CA GLY A 135 -4.72 -0.68 15.05
C GLY A 135 -4.62 -2.17 15.33
N TYR A 136 -5.56 -2.69 16.10
CA TYR A 136 -5.63 -4.09 16.49
C TYR A 136 -7.04 -4.67 16.26
N ASN A 137 -7.08 -5.91 15.77
CA ASN A 137 -8.28 -6.72 15.62
C ASN A 137 -8.29 -7.79 16.72
N SER A 138 -9.18 -7.65 17.70
CA SER A 138 -9.30 -8.58 18.84
C SER A 138 -9.87 -9.93 18.48
N LYS A 139 -10.77 -10.02 17.49
CA LYS A 139 -11.34 -11.30 17.06
C LYS A 139 -10.29 -12.20 16.42
N LEU A 140 -9.33 -11.61 15.72
CA LEU A 140 -8.25 -12.32 15.04
C LEU A 140 -6.93 -12.29 15.81
N ASN A 141 -6.84 -11.53 16.90
CA ASN A 141 -5.60 -11.26 17.62
C ASN A 141 -4.46 -10.81 16.68
N LEU A 142 -4.74 -9.83 15.83
CA LEU A 142 -3.78 -9.28 14.88
C LEU A 142 -3.56 -7.78 15.12
N TYR A 143 -2.30 -7.37 15.17
CA TYR A 143 -1.89 -5.98 15.06
C TYR A 143 -1.67 -5.65 13.59
N ALA A 144 -2.12 -4.49 13.12
CA ALA A 144 -1.81 -3.98 11.80
C ALA A 144 -0.84 -2.81 11.91
N LEU A 145 0.16 -2.81 11.04
CA LEU A 145 1.11 -1.73 10.90
C LEU A 145 1.54 -1.61 9.44
N ARG A 146 2.01 -0.42 9.09
CA ARG A 146 2.62 -0.14 7.81
C ARG A 146 4.09 0.12 8.04
N ASP A 147 4.95 -0.52 7.27
CA ASP A 147 6.36 -0.15 7.16
C ASP A 147 6.47 0.84 6.00
N GLU A 148 6.94 2.04 6.27
CA GLU A 148 7.06 3.12 5.29
C GLU A 148 8.54 3.48 5.12
N SER A 149 8.96 3.63 3.87
CA SER A 149 10.25 4.19 3.50
C SER A 149 10.06 5.28 2.46
N VAL A 150 10.59 6.47 2.70
CA VAL A 150 10.53 7.63 1.78
C VAL A 150 11.94 8.07 1.46
N THR A 151 12.30 8.06 0.18
CA THR A 151 13.60 8.57 -0.28
C THR A 151 13.59 10.10 -0.35
N ILE A 152 14.78 10.71 -0.45
CA ILE A 152 14.92 12.17 -0.62
C ILE A 152 14.23 12.71 -1.87
N ASP A 153 14.06 11.87 -2.90
CA ASP A 153 13.32 12.16 -4.13
C ASP A 153 11.79 11.99 -3.98
N LEU A 154 11.30 11.83 -2.73
CA LEU A 154 9.90 11.66 -2.36
C LEU A 154 9.24 10.38 -2.90
N LEU A 155 10.04 9.39 -3.31
CA LEU A 155 9.51 8.07 -3.64
C LEU A 155 9.25 7.29 -2.35
N GLY A 156 7.99 6.96 -2.11
CA GLY A 156 7.52 6.26 -0.92
C GLY A 156 7.17 4.81 -1.22
N PHE A 157 7.74 3.88 -0.47
CA PHE A 157 7.35 2.47 -0.46
C PHE A 157 6.67 2.15 0.87
N ALA A 158 5.57 1.40 0.82
CA ALA A 158 4.85 1.02 2.01
C ALA A 158 4.39 -0.44 1.98
N GLU A 159 4.91 -1.25 2.90
CA GLU A 159 4.46 -2.63 3.11
C GLU A 159 3.38 -2.68 4.21
N MET A 160 2.35 -3.51 4.03
CA MET A 160 1.35 -3.79 5.06
C MET A 160 1.75 -5.03 5.85
N ILE A 161 1.85 -4.90 7.16
CA ILE A 161 2.29 -5.98 8.05
C ILE A 161 1.20 -6.28 9.07
N LEU A 162 0.83 -7.54 9.18
CA LEU A 162 -0.05 -8.06 10.24
C LEU A 162 0.76 -8.91 11.22
N ILE A 163 0.71 -8.61 12.51
CA ILE A 163 1.43 -9.38 13.55
C ILE A 163 0.44 -10.18 14.38
N ASP A 164 0.63 -11.50 14.43
CA ASP A 164 -0.13 -12.38 15.30
C ASP A 164 0.29 -12.22 16.77
N GLY A 165 -0.64 -11.71 17.58
CA GLY A 165 -0.44 -11.50 19.00
C GLY A 165 -0.21 -12.80 19.78
N THR A 166 -0.60 -13.96 19.26
CA THR A 166 -0.39 -15.26 19.93
C THR A 166 0.98 -15.83 19.64
N THR A 167 1.40 -15.78 18.38
CA THR A 167 2.56 -16.56 17.93
C THR A 167 3.80 -15.71 17.72
N ASN A 168 3.67 -14.41 17.44
CA ASN A 168 4.68 -13.46 16.95
C ASN A 168 4.98 -13.48 15.43
N TYR A 169 4.26 -14.31 14.67
CA TYR A 169 4.41 -14.34 13.22
C TYR A 169 3.99 -13.02 12.58
N GLN A 170 4.78 -12.57 11.62
CA GLN A 170 4.49 -11.42 10.77
C GLN A 170 4.00 -11.91 9.42
N TYR A 171 2.84 -11.40 9.00
CA TYR A 171 2.30 -11.59 7.66
C TYR A 171 2.49 -10.30 6.90
N ILE A 172 3.44 -10.29 5.98
CA ILE A 172 3.71 -9.15 5.10
C ILE A 172 2.86 -9.34 3.85
N ILE A 173 1.95 -8.39 3.60
CA ILE A 173 1.14 -8.37 2.40
C ILE A 173 1.94 -7.62 1.33
N GLU A 174 2.39 -8.37 0.34
CA GLU A 174 3.07 -7.86 -0.84
C GLU A 174 2.15 -6.90 -1.59
N SER A 175 2.74 -5.80 -2.05
CA SER A 175 2.06 -4.86 -2.92
C SER A 175 1.79 -5.49 -4.29
N LEU A 176 0.62 -5.20 -4.86
CA LEU A 176 0.21 -5.65 -6.20
C LEU A 176 0.56 -4.61 -7.29
N GLY A 177 1.26 -3.54 -6.92
CA GLY A 177 1.76 -2.46 -7.77
C GLY A 177 2.72 -1.56 -7.00
N ASP A 178 2.94 -0.33 -7.44
CA ASP A 178 3.99 0.55 -6.89
C ASP A 178 3.53 1.43 -5.70
N TRP A 179 2.28 1.26 -5.26
CA TRP A 179 1.67 2.05 -4.18
C TRP A 179 1.39 1.26 -2.87
N SER A 180 1.03 1.97 -1.80
CA SER A 180 0.69 1.37 -0.52
C SER A 180 -0.56 0.48 -0.59
N VAL A 181 -0.49 -0.67 0.07
CA VAL A 181 -1.61 -1.58 0.31
C VAL A 181 -2.59 -0.97 1.32
N SER A 182 -3.90 -1.02 1.04
CA SER A 182 -4.94 -0.59 1.98
C SER A 182 -4.93 -1.45 3.25
N LEU A 183 -5.31 -0.87 4.39
CA LEU A 183 -5.59 -1.66 5.60
C LEU A 183 -6.65 -2.73 5.32
N PRO A 184 -6.39 -4.03 5.55
CA PRO A 184 -7.36 -5.09 5.26
C PRO A 184 -8.65 -4.95 6.08
N VAL A 185 -9.78 -5.25 5.44
CA VAL A 185 -11.10 -5.27 6.06
C VAL A 185 -11.58 -6.72 6.16
N ALA A 186 -11.78 -7.22 7.38
CA ALA A 186 -12.27 -8.57 7.61
C ALA A 186 -13.79 -8.65 7.45
N SER A 187 -14.26 -9.80 6.98
CA SER A 187 -15.68 -10.12 6.90
C SER A 187 -16.30 -10.32 8.28
N GLU A 188 -17.63 -10.29 8.40
CA GLU A 188 -18.33 -10.24 9.69
C GLU A 188 -17.93 -11.38 10.67
N ASN A 189 -17.74 -12.60 10.15
CA ASN A 189 -17.31 -13.77 10.92
C ASN A 189 -15.83 -14.13 10.67
N ASN A 190 -15.05 -13.20 10.13
CA ASN A 190 -13.63 -13.38 9.80
C ASN A 190 -13.33 -14.63 8.96
N LYS A 191 -14.14 -14.90 7.93
CA LYS A 191 -13.81 -15.95 6.94
C LYS A 191 -12.87 -15.44 5.87
N PHE A 192 -12.96 -14.15 5.56
CA PHE A 192 -12.15 -13.50 4.55
C PHE A 192 -11.66 -12.14 5.04
N MET A 193 -10.58 -11.68 4.42
CA MET A 193 -10.09 -10.31 4.47
C MET A 193 -9.99 -9.78 3.05
N VAL A 194 -10.47 -8.56 2.82
CA VAL A 194 -10.27 -7.85 1.56
C VAL A 194 -9.30 -6.71 1.77
N TYR A 195 -8.41 -6.50 0.82
CA TYR A 195 -7.62 -5.30 0.69
C TYR A 195 -7.58 -4.86 -0.77
N TYR A 196 -7.18 -3.64 -1.00
CA TYR A 196 -7.06 -3.09 -2.33
C TYR A 196 -5.82 -2.21 -2.44
N GLN A 197 -5.49 -1.91 -3.68
CA GLN A 197 -4.47 -0.98 -4.05
C GLN A 197 -4.99 -0.13 -5.18
N ASN A 198 -5.08 1.17 -4.93
CA ASN A 198 -5.48 2.14 -5.94
C ASN A 198 -4.36 2.29 -6.98
N PRO A 199 -4.72 2.55 -8.25
CA PRO A 199 -3.74 2.78 -9.29
C PRO A 199 -2.92 4.03 -8.97
N GLU A 200 -1.66 4.04 -9.42
CA GLU A 200 -0.86 5.27 -9.42
C GLU A 200 -1.41 6.21 -10.51
N VAL A 201 -1.20 7.51 -10.35
CA VAL A 201 -1.55 8.50 -11.37
C VAL A 201 -0.81 8.16 -12.67
N GLY A 202 -1.57 7.69 -13.68
CA GLY A 202 -1.04 7.38 -15.00
C GLY A 202 -0.46 5.97 -15.18
N SER A 203 -0.49 5.10 -14.16
CA SER A 203 -0.02 3.72 -14.33
C SER A 203 -0.67 2.70 -13.37
N GLY A 204 -1.02 1.52 -13.91
CA GLY A 204 -1.45 0.34 -13.15
C GLY A 204 -2.97 0.12 -13.03
N PRO A 205 -3.41 -1.14 -12.82
CA PRO A 205 -4.81 -1.46 -12.53
C PRO A 205 -5.16 -1.16 -11.05
N LEU A 206 -6.42 -0.77 -10.81
CA LEU A 206 -7.02 -0.96 -9.49
C LEU A 206 -7.01 -2.45 -9.16
N SER A 207 -6.36 -2.81 -8.06
CA SER A 207 -6.25 -4.19 -7.60
C SER A 207 -7.07 -4.39 -6.34
N ILE A 208 -7.94 -5.41 -6.33
CA ILE A 208 -8.70 -5.83 -5.16
C ILE A 208 -8.37 -7.30 -4.91
N ALA A 209 -7.92 -7.61 -3.71
CA ALA A 209 -7.47 -8.94 -3.34
C ALA A 209 -8.18 -9.43 -2.09
N VAL A 210 -8.47 -10.74 -2.07
CA VAL A 210 -9.13 -11.41 -0.97
C VAL A 210 -8.22 -12.50 -0.43
N LEU A 211 -7.99 -12.42 0.88
CA LEU A 211 -7.37 -13.47 1.67
C LEU A 211 -8.46 -14.32 2.32
N LYS A 212 -8.30 -15.64 2.29
CA LYS A 212 -9.04 -16.55 3.14
C LYS A 212 -8.36 -16.63 4.51
N ILE A 213 -9.18 -16.58 5.56
CA ILE A 213 -8.74 -16.76 6.95
C ILE A 213 -9.07 -18.20 7.33
N ASN A 214 -8.04 -18.97 7.65
CA ASN A 214 -8.17 -20.34 8.13
C ASN A 214 -7.86 -20.41 9.64
N ASP A 215 -7.76 -21.61 10.19
CA ASP A 215 -7.29 -21.79 11.55
C ASP A 215 -5.81 -21.41 11.71
N LYS A 216 -5.41 -21.14 12.94
CA LYS A 216 -4.04 -20.75 13.30
C LYS A 216 -3.13 -21.93 13.64
N GLN A 217 -3.55 -23.18 13.46
CA GLN A 217 -2.73 -24.34 13.86
C GLN A 217 -1.43 -24.39 13.04
N ASN A 218 -1.50 -23.97 11.78
CA ASN A 218 -0.34 -23.76 10.93
C ASN A 218 -0.29 -22.31 10.46
N PRO A 219 0.65 -21.49 10.96
CA PRO A 219 0.81 -20.09 10.56
C PRO A 219 0.90 -19.90 9.04
N LYS A 220 1.53 -20.83 8.30
CA LYS A 220 1.64 -20.76 6.82
C LYS A 220 0.31 -20.82 6.09
N PHE A 221 -0.75 -21.30 6.73
CA PHE A 221 -2.07 -21.42 6.14
C PHE A 221 -3.11 -20.50 6.79
N PHE A 222 -2.76 -19.77 7.85
CA PHE A 222 -3.70 -18.89 8.54
C PHE A 222 -4.29 -17.84 7.59
N LEU A 223 -3.46 -17.13 6.84
CA LEU A 223 -3.86 -16.22 5.76
C LEU A 223 -3.38 -16.78 4.43
N LYS A 224 -4.29 -16.92 3.46
CA LYS A 224 -3.98 -17.47 2.14
C LYS A 224 -4.68 -16.68 1.05
N GLU A 225 -4.00 -16.41 -0.05
CA GLU A 225 -4.60 -15.80 -1.24
C GLU A 225 -5.79 -16.63 -1.74
N TYR A 226 -6.92 -15.98 -2.02
CA TYR A 226 -8.19 -16.64 -2.36
C TYR A 226 -8.75 -16.21 -3.72
N ALA A 227 -8.93 -14.91 -3.91
CA ALA A 227 -9.54 -14.35 -5.12
C ALA A 227 -9.05 -12.92 -5.36
N SER A 228 -9.18 -12.45 -6.60
CA SER A 228 -8.70 -11.12 -7.01
C SER A 228 -9.60 -10.48 -8.07
N CYS A 229 -9.52 -9.16 -8.20
CA CYS A 229 -10.12 -8.40 -9.28
C CYS A 229 -9.15 -7.27 -9.67
N PHE A 230 -8.78 -7.22 -10.95
CA PHE A 230 -7.89 -6.21 -11.52
C PHE A 230 -8.68 -5.39 -12.54
N ILE A 231 -8.68 -4.06 -12.42
CA ILE A 231 -9.53 -3.16 -13.20
C ILE A 231 -8.72 -1.99 -13.76
N GLU A 232 -8.71 -1.87 -15.09
CA GLU A 232 -8.03 -0.79 -15.83
C GLU A 232 -9.05 0.23 -16.36
N ASN A 233 -9.62 1.07 -15.48
CA ASN A 233 -10.66 2.03 -15.87
C ASN A 233 -10.59 3.39 -15.15
N GLY A 234 -9.46 3.67 -14.52
CA GLY A 234 -9.21 4.91 -13.76
C GLY A 234 -10.01 5.04 -12.47
N LEU A 235 -10.60 3.96 -11.95
CA LEU A 235 -11.24 3.96 -10.64
C LEU A 235 -10.22 3.82 -9.51
N SER A 236 -10.49 4.52 -8.42
CA SER A 236 -9.86 4.34 -7.11
C SER A 236 -10.93 4.00 -6.08
N ILE A 237 -10.61 3.19 -5.09
CA ILE A 237 -11.50 2.83 -3.99
C ILE A 237 -11.30 3.82 -2.84
N GLU A 238 -12.43 4.29 -2.31
CA GLU A 238 -12.49 5.06 -1.08
C GLU A 238 -12.87 4.18 0.11
N GLU A 239 -13.81 3.25 -0.08
CA GLU A 239 -14.29 2.41 1.02
C GLU A 239 -14.76 1.04 0.53
N ILE A 240 -14.48 0.00 1.33
CA ILE A 240 -15.05 -1.33 1.17
C ILE A 240 -15.78 -1.72 2.46
N ARG A 241 -16.98 -2.27 2.31
CA ARG A 241 -17.80 -2.85 3.38
C ARG A 241 -18.15 -4.29 3.06
N TRP A 242 -18.27 -5.12 4.10
CA TRP A 242 -18.80 -6.46 3.97
C TRP A 242 -20.30 -6.49 4.30
N LYS A 243 -21.03 -7.36 3.60
CA LYS A 243 -22.34 -7.86 4.03
C LYS A 243 -22.22 -9.36 4.24
N GLY A 244 -22.26 -9.79 5.50
CA GLY A 244 -21.90 -11.15 5.89
C GLY A 244 -20.45 -11.49 5.52
N ASP A 245 -20.25 -12.73 5.05
CA ASP A 245 -18.92 -13.24 4.67
C ASP A 245 -18.70 -13.40 3.16
N SER A 246 -19.66 -13.01 2.33
CA SER A 246 -19.63 -13.39 0.91
C SER A 246 -19.87 -12.25 -0.05
N THR A 247 -20.17 -11.04 0.43
CA THR A 247 -20.46 -9.91 -0.46
C THR A 247 -19.72 -8.67 -0.02
N LEU A 248 -18.96 -8.10 -0.93
CA LEU A 248 -18.32 -6.79 -0.83
C LEU A 248 -19.26 -5.73 -1.37
N PHE A 249 -19.24 -4.58 -0.73
CA PHE A 249 -19.85 -3.32 -1.19
C PHE A 249 -18.74 -2.29 -1.27
N ILE A 250 -18.59 -1.64 -2.41
CA ILE A 250 -17.42 -0.81 -2.73
C ILE A 250 -17.90 0.56 -3.14
N LYS A 251 -17.36 1.60 -2.48
CA LYS A 251 -17.44 2.99 -2.90
C LYS A 251 -16.13 3.34 -3.61
N ALA A 252 -16.21 3.59 -4.90
CA ALA A 252 -15.10 3.98 -5.73
C ALA A 252 -15.31 5.39 -6.29
N TYR A 253 -14.27 6.01 -6.82
CA TYR A 253 -14.31 7.31 -7.45
C TYR A 253 -13.38 7.38 -8.65
N ARG A 254 -13.71 8.29 -9.56
CA ARG A 254 -12.74 8.87 -10.50
C ARG A 254 -12.36 10.25 -10.03
N SER A 255 -11.10 10.58 -10.17
CA SER A 255 -10.55 11.90 -9.87
C SER A 255 -10.38 12.69 -11.17
N SER A 256 -10.73 13.97 -11.13
CA SER A 256 -10.42 14.94 -12.18
C SER A 256 -10.02 16.27 -11.53
N LEU A 257 -9.15 17.02 -12.18
CA LEU A 257 -8.86 18.39 -11.76
C LEU A 257 -9.93 19.32 -12.32
N ASP A 258 -10.47 20.19 -11.47
CA ASP A 258 -11.25 21.33 -11.89
C ASP A 258 -10.28 22.40 -12.42
N GLU A 259 -10.34 22.69 -13.72
CA GLU A 259 -9.38 23.58 -14.40
C GLU A 259 -9.42 25.03 -13.88
N ASP A 260 -10.57 25.47 -13.38
CA ASP A 260 -10.77 26.85 -12.91
C ASP A 260 -10.26 27.05 -11.48
N SER A 261 -10.41 26.03 -10.64
CA SER A 261 -10.11 26.11 -9.21
C SER A 261 -8.84 25.36 -8.79
N GLY A 262 -8.33 24.47 -9.64
CA GLY A 262 -7.18 23.61 -9.36
C GLY A 262 -7.46 22.53 -8.31
N TYR A 263 -8.72 22.37 -7.87
CA TYR A 263 -9.08 21.37 -6.87
C TYR A 263 -9.42 20.02 -7.50
N GLU A 264 -9.15 18.96 -6.73
CA GLU A 264 -9.57 17.60 -7.07
C GLU A 264 -11.09 17.46 -6.91
N VAL A 265 -11.76 17.03 -7.98
CA VAL A 265 -13.17 16.66 -7.97
C VAL A 265 -13.30 15.14 -8.08
N LYS A 266 -14.01 14.54 -7.13
CA LYS A 266 -14.27 13.09 -7.10
C LYS A 266 -15.69 12.79 -7.58
N THR A 267 -15.80 11.99 -8.63
CA THR A 267 -17.08 11.44 -9.08
C THR A 267 -17.22 10.00 -8.59
N TYR A 268 -18.20 9.75 -7.72
CA TYR A 268 -18.37 8.45 -7.08
C TYR A 268 -19.16 7.44 -7.93
N ALA A 269 -18.78 6.18 -7.81
CA ALA A 269 -19.48 5.02 -8.34
C ALA A 269 -19.52 3.91 -7.29
N TYR A 270 -20.59 3.11 -7.30
CA TYR A 270 -20.84 2.10 -6.28
C TYR A 270 -20.96 0.72 -6.91
N PHE A 271 -20.37 -0.28 -6.25
CA PHE A 271 -20.32 -1.65 -6.74
C PHE A 271 -20.61 -2.65 -5.62
N SER A 272 -21.06 -3.84 -6.01
CA SER A 272 -21.06 -5.03 -5.16
C SER A 272 -20.29 -6.16 -5.84
N ALA A 273 -19.75 -7.08 -5.05
CA ALA A 273 -19.08 -8.26 -5.58
C ALA A 273 -19.32 -9.47 -4.68
N LYS A 274 -19.63 -10.61 -5.28
CA LYS A 274 -19.77 -11.88 -4.56
C LYS A 274 -18.46 -12.64 -4.51
N ILE A 275 -18.04 -12.99 -3.30
CA ILE A 275 -16.90 -13.87 -3.01
C ILE A 275 -17.45 -15.28 -2.82
N ASN A 276 -17.20 -16.13 -3.82
CA ASN A 276 -17.65 -17.52 -3.90
C ASN A 276 -16.48 -18.46 -3.68
#